data_AF-A0A9Q3BW47-F1
#
_entry.id   AF-A0A9Q3BW47-F1
#
_cell.length_a   1.000
_cell.length_b   1.000
_cell.length_c   1.000
_cell.angle_alpha   90.00
_cell.angle_beta   90.00
_cell.angle_gamma   90.00
#
_symmetry.space_group_name_H-M   'P 1'
#
loop_
_entity.id
_entity.type
_entity.pdbx_description
1 polymer ?
#
loop_
_entity_poly.entity_id
_entity_poly.type
_entity_poly.pdbx_seq_one_letter_code
_entity_poly.pdbx_strand_id
1 'polypeptide(L)'
;MLGTKLAVSTAYHPQTDGLAERMIQKMEDIIRRFCAYDMEYKDHEGYTHDWITLLQEIQLPYNTSLHSTTGKSSSLVEKGWNPLLPVDDLKENLLTIHPTSKDFHDMWKKACDTAARCIAEEKEFNKKRHDKNHKKTDFNEGDQVLVSTPNFNNFKGPKKMRDSFVGPLTIIRLIGKNAVEVQLTEEFSRKHPVFPVSLVEPYHKS
;
A
#
# COMPACT_ATOMS: atom_id res chain seq x y z
N MET A 1 -22.70 -16.57 0.65
CA MET A 1 -21.44 -15.86 0.35
C MET A 1 -21.76 -14.38 0.25
N LEU A 2 -21.00 -13.50 0.91
CA LEU A 2 -21.26 -12.06 1.11
C LEU A 2 -21.24 -11.17 -0.17
N GLY A 3 -21.29 -11.75 -1.38
CA GLY A 3 -21.31 -10.98 -2.64
C GLY A 3 -20.02 -10.19 -2.92
N THR A 4 -18.96 -10.38 -2.13
CA THR A 4 -17.71 -9.63 -2.23
C THR A 4 -16.92 -10.03 -3.48
N LYS A 5 -16.47 -9.04 -4.26
CA LYS A 5 -15.60 -9.24 -5.43
C LYS A 5 -14.15 -8.99 -5.04
N LEU A 6 -13.26 -9.93 -5.35
CA LEU A 6 -11.82 -9.78 -5.14
C LEU A 6 -11.22 -8.95 -6.28
N ALA A 7 -10.51 -7.88 -5.95
CA ALA A 7 -9.67 -7.14 -6.88
C ALA A 7 -8.21 -7.52 -6.60
N VAL A 8 -7.56 -8.21 -7.55
CA VAL A 8 -6.18 -8.67 -7.40
C VAL A 8 -5.24 -7.64 -8.04
N SER A 9 -4.17 -7.26 -7.34
CA SER A 9 -3.12 -6.41 -7.89
C SER A 9 -2.21 -7.21 -8.83
N THR A 10 -1.62 -6.53 -9.81
CA THR A 10 -0.63 -7.17 -10.70
C THR A 10 0.64 -7.51 -9.92
N ALA A 11 1.24 -8.66 -10.21
CA ALA A 11 2.46 -9.11 -9.56
C ALA A 11 3.59 -8.06 -9.66
N TYR A 12 4.30 -7.84 -8.54
CA TYR A 12 5.44 -6.93 -8.44
C TYR A 12 5.15 -5.47 -8.80
N HIS A 13 3.90 -5.01 -8.64
CA HIS A 13 3.53 -3.60 -8.74
C HIS A 13 3.01 -3.06 -7.40
N PRO A 14 3.92 -2.77 -6.43
CA PRO A 14 3.56 -2.28 -5.09
C PRO A 14 2.70 -1.01 -5.12
N GLN A 15 2.86 -0.21 -6.18
CA GLN A 15 2.15 1.05 -6.37
C GLN A 15 0.61 0.89 -6.43
N THR A 16 0.09 -0.27 -6.83
CA THR A 16 -1.37 -0.53 -6.87
C THR A 16 -1.98 -0.57 -5.46
N ASP A 17 -1.24 -1.03 -4.46
CA ASP A 17 -1.69 -1.14 -3.07
C ASP A 17 -0.90 -0.21 -2.13
N GLY A 18 -0.44 0.92 -2.68
CA GLY A 18 0.44 1.84 -1.96
C GLY A 18 -0.14 2.40 -0.67
N LEU A 19 -1.47 2.45 -0.51
CA LEU A 19 -2.10 2.87 0.75
C LEU A 19 -1.87 1.86 1.87
N ALA A 20 -2.13 0.58 1.61
CA ALA A 20 -1.89 -0.48 2.59
C ALA A 20 -0.39 -0.61 2.88
N GLU A 21 0.46 -0.55 1.85
CA GLU A 21 1.92 -0.60 2.03
C GLU A 21 2.45 0.56 2.89
N ARG A 22 1.95 1.77 2.69
CA ARG A 22 2.33 2.94 3.51
C ARG A 22 1.85 2.81 4.95
N MET A 23 0.66 2.23 5.16
CA MET A 23 0.19 1.89 6.50
C MET A 23 1.09 0.85 7.16
N ILE A 24 1.41 -0.25 6.46
CA ILE A 24 2.28 -1.32 6.96
C ILE A 24 3.66 -0.74 7.32
N GLN A 25 4.25 0.08 6.45
CA GLN A 25 5.53 0.73 6.72
C GLN A 25 5.48 1.58 8.00
N LYS A 26 4.39 2.32 8.22
CA LYS A 26 4.22 3.12 9.45
C LYS A 26 4.06 2.25 10.69
N MET A 27 3.32 1.15 10.59
CA MET A 27 3.19 0.18 11.69
C MET A 27 4.53 -0.47 12.01
N GLU A 28 5.29 -0.91 11.00
CA GLU A 28 6.63 -1.45 11.18
C GLU A 28 7.57 -0.45 11.86
N ASP A 29 7.55 0.82 11.44
CA ASP A 29 8.37 1.87 12.05
C ASP A 29 8.03 2.08 13.52
N ILE A 30 6.74 2.00 13.89
CA ILE A 30 6.29 2.12 15.28
C ILE A 30 6.76 0.91 16.08
N ILE A 31 6.47 -0.31 15.59
CA ILE A 31 6.85 -1.57 16.25
C ILE A 31 8.37 -1.63 16.44
N ARG A 32 9.16 -1.29 15.42
CA ARG A 32 10.63 -1.27 15.51
C ARG A 32 11.12 -0.36 16.63
N ARG A 33 10.50 0.79 16.85
CA ARG A 33 10.90 1.69 17.95
C ARG A 33 10.62 1.04 19.31
N PHE A 34 9.46 0.45 19.50
CA PHE A 34 9.13 -0.20 20.77
C PHE A 34 9.96 -1.47 21.02
N CYS A 35 10.34 -2.21 19.97
CA CYS A 35 11.15 -3.41 20.09
C CYS A 35 12.67 -3.15 20.14
N ALA A 36 13.18 -2.03 19.61
CA ALA A 36 14.61 -1.77 19.52
C ALA A 36 15.23 -1.09 20.76
N TYR A 37 14.42 -0.44 21.59
CA TYR A 37 14.90 0.31 22.76
C TYR A 37 14.84 -0.51 24.04
N ASP A 38 15.67 -1.55 24.20
CA ASP A 38 15.96 -2.27 25.47
C ASP A 38 14.76 -2.49 26.43
N MET A 39 13.54 -2.54 25.90
CA MET A 39 12.33 -2.80 26.66
C MET A 39 12.27 -4.30 26.77
N GLU A 40 13.07 -4.82 27.70
CA GLU A 40 12.95 -6.18 28.19
C GLU A 40 11.54 -6.33 28.80
N TYR A 41 10.54 -6.64 27.96
CA TYR A 41 9.27 -7.19 28.43
C TYR A 41 9.59 -8.59 28.97
N LYS A 42 10.06 -8.62 30.23
CA LYS A 42 10.36 -9.84 30.97
C LYS A 42 9.06 -10.42 31.48
N ASP A 43 8.49 -11.33 30.70
CA ASP A 43 7.71 -12.41 31.31
C ASP A 43 8.65 -13.51 31.81
N HIS A 44 8.09 -14.40 32.64
CA HIS A 44 8.76 -15.40 33.47
C HIS A 44 9.60 -16.43 32.68
N GLU A 45 9.56 -16.39 31.35
CA GLU A 45 10.20 -17.36 30.44
C GLU A 45 11.42 -16.82 29.68
N GLY A 46 11.77 -15.53 29.83
CA GLY A 46 12.99 -14.98 29.23
C GLY A 46 12.90 -14.77 27.72
N TYR A 47 12.90 -13.50 27.31
CA TYR A 47 12.77 -12.97 25.94
C TYR A 47 11.37 -13.08 25.32
N THR A 48 10.65 -11.95 25.31
CA THR A 48 9.57 -11.77 24.34
C THR A 48 9.62 -10.36 23.80
N HIS A 49 10.16 -10.20 22.58
CA HIS A 49 9.79 -9.07 21.73
C HIS A 49 8.36 -9.34 21.24
N ASP A 50 7.39 -9.29 22.16
CA ASP A 50 6.02 -9.63 21.85
C ASP A 50 5.34 -8.47 21.11
N TRP A 51 5.63 -8.40 19.82
CA TRP A 51 4.98 -7.45 18.93
C TRP A 51 3.47 -7.72 18.83
N ILE A 52 2.99 -8.93 19.17
CA ILE A 52 1.58 -9.30 19.08
C ILE A 52 0.77 -8.58 20.17
N THR A 53 1.22 -8.60 21.43
CA THR A 53 0.57 -7.80 22.49
C THR A 53 0.69 -6.31 22.23
N LEU A 54 1.84 -5.87 21.70
CA LEU A 54 2.05 -4.48 21.32
C LEU A 54 1.09 -3.97 20.22
N LEU A 55 0.60 -4.84 19.33
CA LEU A 55 -0.35 -4.42 18.29
C LEU A 55 -1.62 -3.80 18.87
N GLN A 56 -2.14 -4.35 19.97
CA GLN A 56 -3.33 -3.81 20.63
C GLN A 56 -3.05 -2.41 21.20
N GLU A 57 -1.88 -2.25 21.80
CA GLU A 57 -1.41 -0.97 22.35
C GLU A 57 -1.15 0.08 21.27
N ILE A 58 -0.67 -0.31 20.08
CA ILE A 58 -0.42 0.61 18.96
C ILE A 58 -1.70 1.04 18.24
N GLN A 59 -2.74 0.19 18.23
CA GLN A 59 -3.96 0.46 17.47
C GLN A 59 -4.63 1.78 17.87
N LEU A 60 -4.72 2.05 19.18
CA LEU A 60 -5.32 3.26 19.73
C LEU A 60 -4.57 4.55 19.34
N PRO A 61 -3.26 4.70 19.60
CA PRO A 61 -2.50 5.88 19.21
C PRO A 61 -2.44 6.05 17.69
N TYR A 62 -2.37 4.95 16.92
CA TYR A 62 -2.41 5.04 15.46
C TYR A 62 -3.74 5.62 14.96
N ASN A 63 -4.87 5.08 15.44
CA ASN A 63 -6.19 5.50 14.97
C ASN A 63 -6.56 6.93 15.39
N THR A 64 -6.04 7.39 16.53
CA THR A 64 -6.26 8.75 17.05
C THR A 64 -5.27 9.78 16.50
N SER A 65 -4.14 9.34 15.94
CA SER A 65 -3.16 10.22 15.30
C SER A 65 -3.71 10.86 14.03
N LEU A 66 -3.30 12.11 13.78
CA LEU A 66 -3.66 12.82 12.55
C LEU A 66 -2.86 12.28 11.36
N HIS A 67 -3.54 11.95 10.28
CA HIS A 67 -2.87 11.61 9.03
C HIS A 67 -2.55 12.87 8.22
N SER A 68 -1.33 12.97 7.69
CA SER A 68 -0.87 14.14 6.92
C SER A 68 -1.74 14.45 5.70
N THR A 69 -2.26 13.41 5.04
CA THR A 69 -3.07 13.51 3.82
C THR A 69 -4.47 14.05 4.12
N THR A 70 -5.15 13.53 5.14
CA THR A 70 -6.54 13.93 5.44
C THR A 70 -6.62 15.08 6.43
N GLY A 71 -5.56 15.33 7.21
CA GLY A 71 -5.58 16.24 8.35
C GLY A 71 -6.53 15.79 9.47
N LYS A 72 -6.99 14.53 9.43
CA LYS A 72 -7.96 13.94 10.36
C LYS A 72 -7.43 12.59 10.87
N SER A 73 -7.88 12.20 12.05
CA SER A 73 -7.59 10.88 12.61
C SER A 73 -8.51 9.82 12.00
N SER A 74 -8.03 8.57 11.94
CA SER A 74 -8.81 7.46 11.39
C SER A 74 -10.11 7.24 12.18
N SER A 75 -10.04 7.24 13.52
CA SER A 75 -11.21 7.07 14.38
C SER A 75 -12.26 8.17 14.19
N LEU A 76 -11.84 9.41 13.92
CA LEU A 76 -12.77 10.50 13.65
C LEU A 76 -13.50 10.31 12.32
N VAL A 77 -12.82 9.82 11.28
CA VAL A 77 -13.45 9.57 9.97
C VAL A 77 -14.34 8.33 10.02
N GLU A 78 -13.90 7.26 10.69
CA GLU A 78 -14.64 6.00 10.77
C GLU A 78 -15.82 6.08 11.74
N LYS A 79 -15.60 6.60 12.95
CA LYS A 79 -16.56 6.54 14.07
C LYS A 79 -17.17 7.91 14.40
N GLY A 80 -16.61 9.00 13.90
CA GLY A 80 -17.07 10.36 14.20
C GLY A 80 -16.54 10.95 15.51
N TRP A 81 -15.75 10.20 16.28
CA TRP A 81 -15.17 10.66 17.55
C TRP A 81 -13.80 10.02 17.81
N ASN A 82 -13.02 10.66 18.67
CA ASN A 82 -11.78 10.11 19.20
C ASN A 82 -11.98 9.74 20.67
N PRO A 83 -11.54 8.55 21.12
CA PRO A 83 -11.50 8.23 22.54
C PRO A 83 -10.60 9.21 23.29
N LEU A 84 -10.97 9.47 24.56
CA LEU A 84 -10.14 10.24 25.47
C LEU A 84 -8.87 9.43 25.78
N LEU A 85 -7.73 10.07 25.63
CA LEU A 85 -6.44 9.50 25.99
C LEU A 85 -6.05 9.96 27.40
N PRO A 86 -5.18 9.23 28.12
CA PRO A 86 -4.70 9.65 29.45
C PRO A 86 -4.07 11.05 29.46
N VAL A 87 -3.51 11.50 28.34
CA VAL A 87 -2.95 12.86 28.18
C VAL A 87 -4.02 13.95 28.08
N ASP A 88 -5.26 13.58 27.73
CA ASP A 88 -6.39 14.50 27.68
C ASP A 88 -6.87 14.85 29.09
N ASP A 89 -6.81 13.91 30.04
CA ASP A 89 -7.17 14.16 31.44
C ASP A 89 -6.30 15.25 32.12
N LEU A 90 -5.09 15.49 31.60
CA LEU A 90 -4.21 16.55 32.05
C LEU A 90 -4.63 17.94 31.56
N LYS A 91 -5.61 18.04 30.68
CA LYS A 91 -6.10 19.32 30.15
C LYS A 91 -7.25 19.80 31.04
N GLU A 92 -7.00 20.87 31.80
CA GLU A 92 -7.91 21.43 32.83
C GLU A 92 -9.31 21.90 32.33
N ASN A 93 -9.66 21.76 31.05
CA ASN A 93 -10.90 22.31 30.46
C ASN A 93 -11.61 21.40 29.45
N LEU A 94 -11.68 20.08 29.69
CA LEU A 94 -12.37 19.12 28.80
C LEU A 94 -13.79 18.76 29.22
N LEU A 95 -14.61 19.73 29.65
CA LEU A 95 -16.07 19.53 29.62
C LEU A 95 -16.53 19.55 28.16
N THR A 96 -16.24 18.47 27.44
CA THR A 96 -16.72 18.24 26.08
C THR A 96 -18.12 17.68 26.22
N ILE A 97 -19.11 18.55 26.35
CA ILE A 97 -20.51 18.13 26.25
C ILE A 97 -20.66 17.47 24.88
N HIS A 98 -21.00 16.18 24.88
CA HIS A 98 -21.20 15.46 23.63
C HIS A 98 -22.28 16.20 22.82
N PRO A 99 -22.01 16.55 21.55
CA PRO A 99 -22.98 17.30 20.75
C PRO A 99 -24.29 16.54 20.62
N THR A 100 -25.38 17.26 20.36
CA THR A 100 -26.67 16.64 20.02
C THR A 100 -26.47 15.70 18.82
N SER A 101 -27.25 14.63 18.73
CA SER A 101 -27.14 13.64 17.63
C SER A 101 -27.11 14.29 16.23
N LYS A 102 -27.88 15.36 16.02
CA LYS A 102 -27.89 16.12 14.76
C LYS A 102 -26.56 16.84 14.51
N ASP A 103 -26.05 17.56 15.51
CA ASP A 103 -24.80 18.31 15.41
C ASP A 103 -23.60 17.35 15.23
N PHE A 104 -23.66 16.18 15.88
CA PHE A 104 -22.69 15.10 15.69
C PHE A 104 -22.70 14.59 14.25
N HIS A 105 -23.88 14.31 13.69
CA HIS A 105 -24.01 13.85 12.31
C HIS A 105 -23.45 14.88 11.33
N ASP A 106 -23.79 16.16 11.50
CA ASP A 106 -23.31 17.24 10.64
C ASP A 106 -21.79 17.43 10.75
N MET A 107 -21.23 17.32 11.95
CA MET A 107 -19.78 17.36 12.17
C MET A 107 -19.08 16.17 11.51
N TRP A 108 -19.59 14.96 11.71
CA TRP A 108 -19.00 13.74 11.15
C TRP A 108 -19.04 13.76 9.63
N LYS A 109 -20.18 14.17 9.05
CA LYS A 109 -20.32 14.34 7.60
C LYS A 109 -19.28 15.33 7.04
N LYS A 110 -19.11 16.49 7.68
CA LYS A 110 -18.07 17.46 7.30
C LYS A 110 -16.66 16.87 7.39
N ALA A 111 -16.36 16.07 8.41
CA ALA A 111 -15.07 15.41 8.55
C ALA A 111 -14.82 14.40 7.42
N CYS A 112 -15.82 13.57 7.09
CA CYS A 112 -15.78 12.63 5.99
C CYS A 112 -15.62 13.33 4.63
N ASP A 113 -16.42 14.37 4.37
CA ASP A 113 -16.36 15.14 3.12
C ASP A 113 -14.98 15.82 2.96
N THR A 114 -14.44 16.37 4.05
CA THR A 114 -13.09 16.97 4.05
C THR A 114 -12.02 15.92 3.76
N ALA A 115 -12.06 14.78 4.43
CA ALA A 115 -11.10 13.70 4.22
C ALA A 115 -11.17 13.17 2.77
N ALA A 116 -12.38 12.98 2.24
CA ALA A 116 -12.59 12.53 0.86
C ALA A 116 -12.03 13.54 -0.16
N ARG A 117 -12.25 14.84 0.07
CA ARG A 117 -11.68 15.90 -0.77
C ARG A 117 -10.15 15.89 -0.75
N CYS A 118 -9.54 15.85 0.44
CA CYS A 118 -8.08 15.83 0.55
C CYS A 118 -7.47 14.59 -0.12
N ILE A 119 -8.10 13.41 0.02
CA ILE A 119 -7.67 12.19 -0.68
C ILE A 119 -7.77 12.35 -2.19
N ALA A 120 -8.84 12.96 -2.70
CA ALA A 120 -9.02 13.19 -4.13
C ALA A 120 -7.96 14.16 -4.70
N GLU A 121 -7.68 15.26 -3.97
CA GLU A 121 -6.65 16.24 -4.33
C GLU A 121 -5.26 15.61 -4.36
N GLU A 122 -4.91 14.84 -3.33
CA GLU A 122 -3.64 14.12 -3.25
C GLU A 122 -3.49 13.06 -4.34
N LYS A 123 -4.58 12.36 -4.68
CA LYS A 123 -4.60 11.42 -5.81
C LYS A 123 -4.32 12.14 -7.13
N GLU A 124 -4.93 13.30 -7.35
CA GLU A 124 -4.71 14.08 -8.57
C GLU A 124 -3.29 14.67 -8.64
N PHE A 125 -2.78 15.19 -7.52
CA PHE A 125 -1.42 15.69 -7.40
C PHE A 125 -0.39 14.60 -7.70
N ASN A 126 -0.53 13.43 -7.08
CA ASN A 126 0.36 12.29 -7.31
C ASN A 126 0.27 11.79 -8.75
N LYS A 127 -0.92 11.77 -9.35
CA LYS A 127 -1.10 11.44 -10.78
C LYS A 127 -0.36 12.44 -11.68
N LYS A 128 -0.53 13.75 -11.48
CA LYS A 128 0.16 14.79 -12.27
C LYS A 128 1.69 14.64 -12.19
N ARG A 129 2.21 14.38 -10.97
CA ARG A 129 3.65 14.18 -10.74
C ARG A 129 4.15 12.91 -11.44
N HIS A 130 3.39 11.82 -11.38
CA HIS A 130 3.72 10.57 -12.06
C HIS A 130 3.71 10.76 -13.58
N ASP A 131 2.63 11.32 -14.13
CA ASP A 131 2.45 11.53 -15.57
C ASP A 131 3.54 12.43 -16.17
N LYS A 132 4.13 13.36 -15.41
CA LYS A 132 5.24 14.21 -15.86
C LYS A 132 6.52 13.43 -16.17
N ASN A 133 6.80 12.38 -15.39
CA ASN A 133 8.03 11.59 -15.52
C ASN A 133 7.78 10.24 -16.20
N HIS A 134 6.52 9.83 -16.36
CA HIS A 134 6.16 8.56 -16.94
C HIS A 134 6.33 8.58 -18.46
N LYS A 135 7.24 7.73 -18.97
CA LYS A 135 7.37 7.50 -20.40
C LYS A 135 6.19 6.66 -20.87
N LYS A 136 5.41 7.17 -21.82
CA LYS A 136 4.38 6.36 -22.50
C LYS A 136 5.09 5.41 -23.45
N THR A 137 4.96 4.11 -23.20
CA THR A 137 5.32 3.06 -24.15
C THR A 137 4.01 2.51 -24.69
N ASP A 138 3.80 2.73 -25.99
CA ASP A 138 2.64 2.19 -26.70
C ASP A 138 3.06 0.81 -27.22
N PHE A 139 2.61 -0.24 -26.54
CA PHE A 139 2.72 -1.62 -27.00
C PHE A 139 1.44 -2.02 -27.72
N ASN A 140 1.56 -2.84 -28.77
CA ASN A 140 0.43 -3.43 -29.47
C ASN A 140 0.37 -4.95 -29.25
N GLU A 141 -0.81 -5.52 -29.47
CA GLU A 141 -0.98 -6.97 -29.49
C GLU A 141 -0.14 -7.57 -30.63
N GLY A 142 0.62 -8.62 -30.33
CA GLY A 142 1.55 -9.24 -31.27
C GLY A 142 2.99 -8.69 -31.23
N ASP A 143 3.26 -7.59 -30.52
CA ASP A 143 4.63 -7.09 -30.38
C ASP A 143 5.51 -8.07 -29.59
N GLN A 144 6.78 -8.15 -29.97
CA GLN A 144 7.80 -8.94 -29.26
C GLN A 144 8.44 -8.08 -28.18
N VAL A 145 8.49 -8.61 -26.96
CA VAL A 145 9.00 -7.92 -25.80
C VAL A 145 9.91 -8.79 -24.94
N LEU A 146 10.77 -8.13 -24.18
CA LEU A 146 11.62 -8.71 -23.17
C LEU A 146 11.06 -8.40 -21.78
N VAL A 147 10.95 -9.41 -20.92
CA VAL A 147 10.47 -9.26 -19.54
C VAL A 147 11.65 -9.26 -18.58
N SER A 148 11.68 -8.28 -17.67
CA SER A 148 12.77 -8.07 -16.72
C SER A 148 12.83 -9.19 -15.66
N THR A 149 13.99 -9.81 -15.45
CA THR A 149 14.19 -10.94 -14.52
C THR A 149 14.52 -10.63 -13.04
N PRO A 150 14.75 -9.39 -12.54
CA PRO A 150 15.28 -9.17 -11.20
C PRO A 150 14.33 -9.65 -10.09
N ASN A 151 13.02 -9.70 -10.37
CA ASN A 151 11.97 -10.14 -9.45
C ASN A 151 11.66 -11.64 -9.52
N PHE A 152 12.34 -12.38 -10.41
CA PHE A 152 12.14 -13.81 -10.55
C PHE A 152 13.12 -14.56 -9.65
N ASN A 153 12.58 -15.30 -8.67
CA ASN A 153 13.37 -16.08 -7.70
C ASN A 153 13.64 -17.53 -8.14
N ASN A 154 13.05 -17.97 -9.27
CA ASN A 154 13.08 -19.37 -9.71
C ASN A 154 14.10 -19.66 -10.81
N PHE A 155 14.99 -18.72 -11.12
CA PHE A 155 16.07 -18.94 -12.08
C PHE A 155 17.24 -19.69 -11.44
N LYS A 156 17.80 -20.67 -12.15
CA LYS A 156 19.03 -21.35 -11.72
C LYS A 156 20.23 -20.40 -11.86
N GLY A 157 21.13 -20.44 -10.87
CA GLY A 157 22.38 -19.69 -10.86
C GLY A 157 22.37 -18.40 -10.02
N PRO A 158 23.54 -17.78 -9.81
CA PRO A 158 23.67 -16.58 -8.99
C PRO A 158 23.05 -15.36 -9.68
N LYS A 159 22.33 -14.53 -8.91
CA LYS A 159 21.62 -13.32 -9.39
C LYS A 159 22.50 -12.35 -10.21
N LYS A 160 23.81 -12.36 -10.00
CA LYS A 160 24.79 -11.51 -10.70
C LYS A 160 25.20 -12.01 -12.09
N MET A 161 25.02 -13.30 -12.40
CA MET A 161 25.47 -13.90 -13.68
C MET A 161 24.31 -14.27 -14.62
N ARG A 162 23.07 -13.98 -14.24
CA ARG A 162 21.88 -14.27 -15.07
C ARG A 162 21.52 -13.08 -15.93
N ASP A 163 20.90 -13.35 -17.07
CA ASP A 163 20.38 -12.32 -17.96
C ASP A 163 19.33 -11.48 -17.24
N SER A 164 19.44 -10.16 -17.39
CA SER A 164 18.52 -9.20 -16.77
C SER A 164 17.14 -9.19 -17.42
N PHE A 165 17.02 -9.79 -18.60
CA PHE A 165 15.79 -9.86 -19.38
C PHE A 165 15.62 -11.25 -20.00
N VAL A 166 14.37 -11.66 -20.17
CA VAL A 166 13.97 -12.93 -20.79
C VAL A 166 13.02 -12.65 -21.95
N GLY A 167 13.25 -13.32 -23.07
CA GLY A 167 12.43 -13.24 -24.26
C GLY A 167 13.25 -13.53 -25.54
N PRO A 168 12.68 -13.35 -26.73
CA PRO A 168 11.45 -12.59 -27.02
C PRO A 168 10.16 -13.34 -26.64
N LEU A 169 9.26 -12.65 -25.95
CA LEU A 169 7.90 -13.10 -25.66
C LEU A 169 6.89 -12.25 -26.45
N THR A 170 5.81 -12.85 -26.91
CA THR A 170 4.77 -12.14 -27.68
C THR A 170 3.69 -11.61 -26.75
N ILE A 171 3.27 -10.36 -26.94
CA ILE A 171 2.11 -9.80 -26.25
C ILE A 171 0.83 -10.42 -26.83
N ILE A 172 0.04 -11.08 -25.97
CA ILE A 172 -1.27 -11.64 -26.33
C ILE A 172 -2.32 -10.54 -26.30
N ARG A 173 -2.37 -9.76 -25.21
CA ARG A 173 -3.32 -8.67 -25.03
C ARG A 173 -2.81 -7.60 -24.08
N LEU A 174 -3.38 -6.40 -24.20
CA LEU A 174 -3.10 -5.29 -23.29
C LEU A 174 -4.15 -5.25 -22.17
N ILE A 175 -3.71 -5.24 -20.91
CA ILE A 175 -4.58 -5.11 -19.74
C ILE A 175 -4.54 -3.66 -19.27
N GLY A 176 -5.45 -2.86 -19.83
CA GLY A 176 -5.46 -1.42 -19.63
C GLY A 176 -4.19 -0.76 -20.21
N LYS A 177 -3.77 0.36 -19.61
CA LYS A 177 -2.60 1.13 -20.08
C LYS A 177 -1.27 0.74 -19.44
N ASN A 178 -1.32 0.00 -18.33
CA ASN A 178 -0.17 -0.17 -17.43
C ASN A 178 0.29 -1.62 -17.31
N ALA A 179 -0.40 -2.58 -17.91
CA ALA A 179 -0.02 -3.99 -17.88
C ALA A 179 -0.23 -4.67 -19.23
N VAL A 180 0.62 -5.65 -19.51
CA VAL A 180 0.58 -6.47 -20.72
C VAL A 180 0.50 -7.94 -20.33
N GLU A 181 -0.27 -8.72 -21.08
CA GLU A 181 -0.26 -10.16 -20.97
C GLU A 181 0.62 -10.75 -22.06
N VAL A 182 1.63 -11.51 -21.65
CA VAL A 182 2.59 -12.14 -22.56
C VAL A 182 2.38 -13.64 -22.63
N GLN A 183 2.67 -14.20 -23.79
CA GLN A 183 2.71 -15.64 -23.99
C GLN A 183 3.97 -16.19 -23.33
N LEU A 184 3.80 -16.83 -22.18
CA LEU A 184 4.89 -17.48 -21.45
C LEU A 184 5.25 -18.83 -22.12
N THR A 185 6.55 -19.08 -22.30
CA THR A 185 7.05 -20.41 -22.70
C THR A 185 6.87 -21.42 -21.56
N GLU A 186 6.95 -22.72 -21.85
CA GLU A 186 6.72 -23.79 -20.86
C GLU A 186 7.58 -23.64 -19.59
N GLU A 187 8.80 -23.12 -19.75
CA GLU A 187 9.74 -22.82 -18.66
C GLU A 187 9.20 -21.79 -17.64
N PHE A 188 8.27 -20.93 -18.08
CA PHE A 188 7.68 -19.86 -17.28
C PHE A 188 6.21 -20.10 -16.93
N SER A 189 5.62 -21.24 -17.30
CA SER A 189 4.20 -21.59 -17.09
C SER A 189 3.69 -21.43 -15.66
N ARG A 190 4.56 -21.54 -14.65
CA ARG A 190 4.22 -21.34 -13.22
C ARG A 190 4.09 -19.87 -12.81
N LYS A 191 4.43 -18.92 -13.68
CA LYS A 191 4.34 -17.48 -13.41
C LYS A 191 3.03 -16.93 -13.97
N HIS A 192 2.53 -15.89 -13.31
CA HIS A 192 1.37 -15.17 -13.82
C HIS A 192 1.76 -14.44 -15.12
N PRO A 193 0.98 -14.55 -16.21
CA PRO A 193 1.36 -14.04 -17.54
C PRO A 193 1.24 -12.52 -17.69
N VAL A 194 0.73 -11.83 -16.67
CA VAL A 194 0.50 -10.38 -16.69
C VAL A 194 1.66 -9.66 -16.02
N PHE A 195 2.32 -8.79 -16.77
CA PHE A 195 3.42 -7.97 -16.30
C PHE A 195 3.10 -6.48 -16.46
N PRO A 196 3.51 -5.63 -15.49
CA PRO A 196 3.40 -4.19 -15.67
C PRO A 196 4.34 -3.72 -16.78
N VAL A 197 3.90 -2.70 -17.52
CA VAL A 197 4.61 -2.07 -18.65
C VAL A 197 6.03 -1.61 -18.25
N SER A 198 6.25 -1.27 -16.98
CA SER A 198 7.57 -0.88 -16.45
C SER A 198 8.59 -2.02 -16.38
N LEU A 199 8.16 -3.28 -16.45
CA LEU A 199 9.02 -4.47 -16.41
C LEU A 199 9.22 -5.08 -17.80
N VAL A 200 8.79 -4.39 -18.85
CA VAL A 200 8.77 -4.88 -20.22
C VAL A 200 9.49 -3.90 -21.14
N GLU A 201 10.39 -4.41 -21.98
CA GLU A 201 11.12 -3.64 -22.98
C GLU A 201 10.83 -4.15 -24.39
N PRO A 202 10.76 -3.26 -25.41
CA PRO A 202 10.57 -3.68 -26.80
C PRO A 202 11.78 -4.48 -27.28
N TYR A 203 11.53 -5.59 -27.97
CA TYR A 203 12.59 -6.38 -28.59
C TYR A 203 12.97 -5.79 -29.95
N HIS A 204 14.23 -5.37 -30.09
CA HIS A 204 14.80 -4.92 -31.36
C HIS A 204 15.65 -6.05 -31.94
N LYS A 205 15.24 -6.59 -33.10
CA LYS A 205 16.09 -7.51 -33.87
C LYS A 205 17.27 -6.72 -34.42
N SER A 206 18.48 -7.15 -34.07
CA SER A 206 19.72 -6.61 -34.62
C SER A 206 20.04 -7.21 -35.99
#